data_AF-A0A1Y3A400-F1
#
_entry.id   AF-A0A1Y3A400-F1
#
_cell.length_a   1.000
_cell.length_b   1.000
_cell.length_c   1.000
_cell.angle_alpha   90.00
_cell.angle_beta   90.00
_cell.angle_gamma   90.00
#
_symmetry.space_group_name_H-M   'P 1'
#
loop_
_entity.id
_entity.type
_entity.pdbx_description
1 polymer ?
#
loop_
_entity_poly.entity_id
_entity_poly.type
_entity_poly.pdbx_seq_one_letter_code
_entity_poly.pdbx_strand_id
1 'polypeptide(L)' 'MKDEYDFSNAEQGKFYVPVEQIELPIYLDKDLVLCLEKKCQASHESLQILVNKLLRSAIENDSIATP' A
#
# COMPACT_ATOMS: atom_id res chain seq x y z
N MET A 1 -15.62 26.68 5.67
CA MET A 1 -15.02 26.39 6.99
C MET A 1 -16.12 26.60 8.02
N LYS A 2 -16.19 25.80 9.08
CA LYS A 2 -17.16 26.04 10.16
C LYS A 2 -16.62 27.11 11.11
N ASP A 3 -17.52 27.89 11.70
CA ASP A 3 -17.16 28.96 12.64
C ASP A 3 -16.63 28.39 13.97
N GLU A 4 -17.11 27.20 14.38
CA GLU A 4 -16.65 26.50 15.59
C GLU A 4 -16.44 25.00 15.33
N TYR A 5 -15.40 24.46 15.98
CA TYR A 5 -15.06 23.04 16.00
C TYR A 5 -14.94 22.55 17.44
N ASP A 6 -15.60 21.44 17.75
CA ASP A 6 -15.51 20.79 19.07
C ASP A 6 -14.28 19.88 19.12
N PHE A 7 -13.34 20.21 20.01
CA PHE A 7 -12.10 19.47 20.25
C PHE A 7 -12.10 18.74 21.59
N SER A 8 -13.25 18.58 22.25
CA SER A 8 -13.34 17.95 23.59
C SER A 8 -12.80 16.51 23.64
N ASN A 9 -12.79 15.81 22.50
CA ASN A 9 -12.23 14.46 22.33
C ASN A 9 -10.96 14.44 21.45
N ALA A 10 -10.31 15.60 21.26
CA ALA A 10 -9.12 15.68 20.43
C ALA A 10 -7.92 15.07 21.15
N GLU A 11 -7.23 14.17 20.48
CA GLU A 11 -5.99 13.56 20.95
C GLU A 11 -4.80 14.22 20.26
N GLN A 12 -3.87 14.76 21.06
CA GLN A 12 -2.65 15.34 20.52
C GLN A 12 -1.84 14.26 19.79
N GLY A 13 -1.49 14.52 18.52
CA GLY A 13 -0.68 13.58 17.73
C GLY A 13 -1.45 12.38 17.17
N LYS A 14 -2.79 12.38 17.18
CA LYS A 14 -3.60 11.27 16.61
C LYS A 14 -3.24 10.89 15.16
N PHE A 15 -2.76 11.86 14.39
CA PHE A 15 -2.35 11.69 12.99
C PHE A 15 -0.83 11.78 12.79
N TYR A 16 -0.06 11.91 13.88
CA TYR A 16 1.39 11.93 13.79
C TYR A 16 1.89 10.51 13.54
N VAL A 17 2.57 10.33 12.41
CA VAL A 17 3.27 9.11 12.06
C VAL A 17 4.77 9.42 12.16
N PRO A 18 5.53 8.72 13.02
CA PRO A 18 6.99 8.83 13.06
C PRO A 18 7.60 8.60 11.69
N VAL A 19 8.66 9.33 11.35
CA VAL A 19 9.30 9.26 10.02
C VAL A 19 9.76 7.85 9.69
N GLU A 20 10.21 7.10 10.70
CA GLU A 20 10.69 5.72 10.59
C GLU A 20 9.57 4.72 10.27
N GLN A 21 8.30 5.11 10.46
CA GLN A 21 7.11 4.31 10.21
C GLN A 21 6.38 4.72 8.92
N ILE A 22 6.89 5.71 8.19
CA ILE A 22 6.30 6.12 6.91
C ILE A 22 6.67 5.08 5.86
N GLU A 23 5.69 4.28 5.46
CA GLU A 23 5.82 3.37 4.31
C GLU A 23 5.77 4.17 3.01
N LEU A 24 6.71 3.92 2.11
CA LEU A 24 6.74 4.56 0.79
C LEU A 24 5.69 3.91 -0.12
N PRO A 25 4.71 4.69 -0.64
CA PRO A 25 3.77 4.15 -1.61
C PRO A 25 4.48 3.87 -2.92
N ILE A 26 4.19 2.72 -3.52
CA ILE A 26 4.62 2.39 -4.88
C ILE A 26 3.42 2.57 -5.80
N TYR A 27 3.56 3.49 -6.75
CA TYR A 27 2.56 3.69 -7.79
C TYR A 27 2.77 2.67 -8.90
N LEU A 28 1.68 2.00 -9.29
CA LEU A 28 1.64 1.13 -10.45
C LEU A 28 0.99 1.86 -11.61
N ASP A 29 1.43 1.53 -12.82
CA ASP A 29 0.79 2.04 -14.03
C ASP A 29 -0.66 1.56 -14.11
N LYS A 30 -1.52 2.40 -14.70
CA LYS A 30 -2.97 2.20 -14.69
C LYS A 30 -3.40 0.90 -15.38
N ASP A 31 -2.72 0.53 -16.46
CA ASP A 31 -2.95 -0.72 -17.19
C ASP A 31 -2.58 -1.95 -16.34
N LEU A 32 -1.50 -1.88 -15.56
CA LEU A 32 -1.12 -2.94 -14.62
C LEU A 32 -2.16 -3.10 -13.52
N VAL A 33 -2.64 -2.01 -12.92
CA VAL A 33 -3.70 -2.06 -11.89
C VAL A 33 -4.94 -2.75 -12.45
N LEU A 34 -5.42 -2.35 -13.62
CA LEU A 34 -6.60 -2.95 -14.25
C LEU A 34 -6.40 -4.45 -14.56
N CYS A 35 -5.19 -4.86 -14.95
CA CYS A 35 -4.87 -6.25 -15.19
C CYS A 35 -4.89 -7.09 -13.90
N LEU A 36 -4.28 -6.56 -12.84
CA LEU A 36 -4.19 -7.22 -11.54
C LEU A 36 -5.56 -7.32 -10.85
N GLU A 37 -6.38 -6.27 -10.92
CA GLU A 37 -7.76 -6.29 -10.40
C GLU A 37 -8.60 -7.39 -11.06
N LYS A 38 -8.50 -7.55 -12.38
CA LYS A 38 -9.17 -8.65 -13.11
C LYS A 38 -8.69 -10.02 -12.64
N LYS A 39 -7.40 -10.17 -12.34
CA LYS A 39 -6.84 -11.42 -11.78
C LYS A 39 -7.37 -11.70 -10.38
N CYS A 40 -7.46 -10.68 -9.52
CA CYS A 40 -8.02 -10.79 -8.17
C CYS A 40 -9.49 -11.22 -8.16
N GLN A 41 -10.30 -10.71 -9.10
CA GLN A 41 -11.70 -11.15 -9.24
C GLN A 41 -11.82 -12.65 -9.55
N ALA A 42 -10.85 -13.23 -10.26
CA ALA A 42 -10.82 -14.66 -10.55
C ALA A 42 -10.28 -15.49 -9.38
N SER A 43 -9.29 -14.98 -8.63
CA SER A 43 -8.60 -15.73 -7.57
C SER A 43 -9.17 -15.56 -6.15
N HIS A 44 -10.11 -14.62 -5.93
CA HIS A 44 -10.60 -14.22 -4.60
C HIS A 44 -9.50 -13.73 -3.63
N GLU A 45 -8.32 -13.38 -4.15
CA GLU A 45 -7.22 -12.81 -3.38
C GLU A 45 -7.25 -11.28 -3.46
N SER A 46 -6.82 -10.59 -2.39
CA SER A 46 -6.72 -9.12 -2.42
C SER A 46 -5.58 -8.68 -3.35
N LEU A 47 -5.72 -7.49 -3.94
CA LEU A 47 -4.71 -6.89 -4.83
C LEU A 47 -3.34 -6.79 -4.15
N GLN A 48 -3.33 -6.44 -2.86
CA GLN A 48 -2.11 -6.34 -2.06
C GLN A 48 -1.39 -7.69 -1.94
N ILE A 49 -2.12 -8.78 -1.68
CA ILE A 49 -1.55 -10.13 -1.56
C ILE A 49 -0.96 -10.56 -2.89
N LEU A 50 -1.70 -10.37 -3.99
CA LEU A 50 -1.27 -10.73 -5.33
C LEU A 50 0.01 -9.97 -5.74
N VAL A 51 0.05 -8.65 -5.55
CA VAL A 51 1.20 -7.82 -5.90
C VAL A 51 2.44 -8.24 -5.09
N ASN A 52 2.30 -8.43 -3.77
CA ASN A 52 3.40 -8.87 -2.93
C ASN A 52 3.94 -10.25 -3.35
N LYS A 53 3.05 -11.19 -3.69
CA LYS A 53 3.44 -12.53 -4.14
C LYS A 53 4.21 -12.47 -5.47
N LEU A 54 3.74 -11.66 -6.42
CA LEU A 54 4.41 -11.47 -7.70
C LEU A 54 5.79 -10.82 -7.53
N LEU A 55 5.90 -9.79 -6.69
CA LEU A 55 7.18 -9.11 -6.43
C LEU A 55 8.18 -10.04 -5.74
N ARG A 56 7.76 -10.83 -4.75
CA ARG A 56 8.64 -11.81 -4.09
C ARG A 56 9.16 -12.84 -5.08
N SER A 57 8.27 -13.41 -5.89
CA SER A 57 8.67 -14.38 -6.91
C SER A 57 9.59 -13.76 -7.97
N ALA A 58 9.37 -12.50 -8.36
CA ALA A 58 10.26 -11.79 -9.26
C ALA A 58 11.65 -11.63 -8.63
N ILE A 59 11.74 -11.16 -7.39
CA ILE A 59 13.02 -10.99 -6.66
C ILE A 59 13.74 -12.32 -6.47
N GLU A 60 13.05 -13.40 -6.14
CA GLU A 60 13.66 -14.73 -5.98
C GLU A 60 14.25 -15.27 -7.29
N ASN A 61 13.63 -14.95 -8.42
CA ASN A 61 14.08 -15.37 -9.75
C ASN A 61 15.10 -14.40 -10.36
N ASP A 62 15.14 -13.14 -9.92
CA ASP A 62 16.14 -12.17 -10.33
C ASP A 62 17.42 -12.38 -9.55
N SER A 63 18.54 -12.61 -10.25
CA SER A 63 19.86 -12.82 -9.65
C SER A 63 20.48 -11.55 -9.06
N ILE A 64 19.66 -10.51 -8.83
CA ILE A 64 20.09 -9.23 -8.25
C ILE A 64 20.17 -9.42 -6.74
N ALA A 65 21.30 -10.03 -6.37
CA ALA A 65 22.06 -9.79 -5.15
C ALA A 65 21.24 -9.64 -3.86
N THR A 66 21.06 -10.76 -3.16
CA THR A 66 21.24 -10.77 -1.71
C THR A 66 22.57 -10.09 -1.34
N PRO A 67 22.60 -9.06 -0.49
CA PRO A 67 23.76 -8.82 0.36
C PRO A 67 23.92 -9.94 1.40
#